data_AF-A0A6N2KQZ5-F1
#
_entry.id   AF-A0A6N2KQZ5-F1
#
_cell.length_a   1.000
_cell.length_b   1.000
_cell.length_c   1.000
_cell.angle_alpha   90.00
_cell.angle_beta   90.00
_cell.angle_gamma   90.00
#
_symmetry.space_group_name_H-M   'P 1'
#
loop_
_entity.id
_entity.type
_entity.pdbx_description
1 polymer ?
#
loop_
_entity_poly.entity_id
_entity_poly.type
_entity_poly.pdbx_seq_one_letter_code
_entity_poly.pdbx_strand_id
1 'polypeptide(L)'
;MAWPFMADIGGRPLSSTFLEKEIEGIGIVSAEEAINWGLSGPMLRASGVRWDLRKVDHYECYDEFDWGVQWQKGRDSLARYLVRIGEMTESVKIIQQALEGIPGGPYNLETRSFARERNREWNDLNIDLLVKNFSRL
;
A
#
# COMPACT_ATOMS: atom_id res chain seq x y z
N MET A 1 -22.45 1.49 19.81
CA MET A 1 -21.83 2.64 19.10
C MET A 1 -21.64 2.14 17.66
N ALA A 2 -21.78 2.97 16.62
CA ALA A 2 -21.70 2.52 15.22
C ALA A 2 -20.58 3.29 14.53
N TRP A 3 -19.63 2.59 13.88
CA TRP A 3 -18.42 3.22 13.38
C TRP A 3 -18.76 3.89 12.03
N PRO A 4 -18.41 5.17 11.80
CA PRO A 4 -18.87 5.93 10.62
C PRO A 4 -18.56 5.26 9.27
N PHE A 5 -17.43 4.56 9.18
CA PHE A 5 -16.96 3.87 7.99
C PHE A 5 -17.79 2.61 7.62
N MET A 6 -18.43 1.96 8.60
CA MET A 6 -19.25 0.76 8.36
C MET A 6 -20.51 1.05 7.54
N ALA A 7 -20.88 2.33 7.36
CA ALA A 7 -22.03 2.74 6.56
C ALA A 7 -21.74 2.77 5.05
N ASP A 8 -20.46 2.87 4.65
CA ASP A 8 -20.06 3.16 3.25
C ASP A 8 -19.84 1.90 2.41
N ILE A 9 -19.61 0.75 3.06
CA ILE A 9 -19.48 -0.55 2.40
C ILE A 9 -20.89 -1.09 2.23
N GLY A 10 -21.53 -0.85 1.07
CA GLY A 10 -22.91 -1.22 0.74
C GLY A 10 -23.28 -2.73 0.77
N GLY A 11 -22.57 -3.56 1.53
CA GLY A 11 -22.99 -4.89 1.94
C GLY A 11 -23.50 -4.83 3.37
N ARG A 12 -24.38 -5.77 3.75
CA ARG A 12 -24.89 -5.93 5.13
C ARG A 12 -23.79 -5.58 6.15
N PRO A 13 -24.07 -4.73 7.16
CA PRO A 13 -23.09 -4.51 8.21
C PRO A 13 -22.61 -5.88 8.68
N LEU A 14 -21.35 -6.02 9.02
CA LEU A 14 -20.84 -7.19 9.74
C LEU A 14 -21.49 -7.35 11.13
N SER A 15 -22.70 -6.80 11.33
CA SER A 15 -23.69 -7.14 12.34
C SER A 15 -24.09 -8.62 12.32
N SER A 16 -23.41 -9.50 11.59
CA SER A 16 -23.23 -10.86 12.09
C SER A 16 -22.40 -10.76 13.36
N THR A 17 -23.08 -10.42 14.45
CA THR A 17 -22.65 -10.25 15.84
C THR A 17 -21.60 -11.27 16.31
N PHE A 18 -21.48 -12.39 15.61
CA PHE A 18 -20.52 -13.44 15.86
C PHE A 18 -19.08 -12.97 15.73
N LEU A 19 -18.65 -12.43 14.57
CA LEU A 19 -17.23 -12.15 14.36
C LEU A 19 -16.71 -11.09 15.34
N GLU A 20 -17.47 -10.03 15.56
CA GLU A 20 -17.13 -8.98 16.55
C GLU A 20 -16.99 -9.59 17.95
N LYS A 21 -17.95 -10.40 18.40
CA LYS A 21 -17.91 -11.04 19.72
C LYS A 21 -16.77 -12.05 19.89
N GLU A 22 -16.41 -12.78 18.83
CA GLU A 22 -15.39 -13.82 18.91
C GLU A 22 -13.96 -13.26 18.91
N ILE A 23 -13.71 -12.07 18.35
CA ILE A 23 -12.35 -11.51 18.22
C ILE A 23 -12.11 -10.24 19.05
N GLU A 24 -13.16 -9.64 19.59
CA GLU A 24 -13.06 -8.53 20.54
C GLU A 24 -12.29 -8.98 21.78
N GLY A 25 -11.30 -8.18 22.18
CA GLY A 25 -10.46 -8.48 23.35
C GLY A 25 -9.44 -9.61 23.16
N ILE A 26 -9.32 -10.21 21.97
CA ILE A 26 -8.28 -11.23 21.70
C ILE A 26 -7.00 -10.60 21.17
N GLY A 27 -5.87 -11.03 21.72
CA GLY A 27 -4.53 -10.66 21.24
C GLY A 27 -4.22 -9.19 21.45
N ILE A 28 -4.53 -8.69 22.64
CA ILE A 28 -4.30 -7.30 23.06
C ILE A 28 -2.80 -7.01 23.03
N VAL A 29 -2.40 -5.95 22.34
CA VAL A 29 -1.02 -5.47 22.29
C VAL A 29 -1.00 -3.97 22.54
N SER A 30 -0.29 -3.54 23.59
CA SER A 30 -0.10 -2.11 23.89
C SER A 30 0.82 -1.43 22.87
N ALA A 31 0.77 -0.10 22.82
CA ALA A 31 1.67 0.69 21.97
C ALA A 31 3.15 0.46 22.31
N GLU A 32 3.47 0.34 23.60
CA GLU A 32 4.83 0.11 24.09
C GLU A 32 5.34 -1.28 23.71
N GLU A 33 4.52 -2.32 23.89
CA GLU A 33 4.86 -3.68 23.44
C GLU A 33 5.03 -3.75 21.92
N ALA A 34 4.15 -3.08 21.16
CA ALA A 34 4.25 -3.05 19.71
C ALA A 34 5.58 -2.44 19.24
N ILE A 35 6.03 -1.36 19.88
CA ILE A 35 7.32 -0.72 19.57
C ILE A 35 8.48 -1.62 19.99
N ASN A 36 8.45 -2.16 21.22
CA ASN A 36 9.53 -2.99 21.75
C ASN A 36 9.71 -4.30 20.97
N TRP A 37 8.62 -4.87 20.44
CA TRP A 37 8.66 -6.07 19.62
C TRP A 37 8.92 -5.79 18.13
N GLY A 38 9.06 -4.52 17.74
CA GLY A 38 9.28 -4.13 16.35
C GLY A 38 8.09 -4.42 15.43
N LEU A 39 6.86 -4.40 15.96
CA LEU A 39 5.65 -4.57 15.15
C LEU A 39 5.43 -3.36 14.26
N SER A 40 4.96 -3.59 13.04
CA SER A 40 4.77 -2.56 12.02
C SER A 40 3.38 -2.61 11.37
N GLY A 41 3.09 -1.57 10.57
CA GLY A 41 1.88 -1.51 9.74
C GLY A 41 0.58 -1.55 10.56
N PRO A 42 -0.38 -2.45 10.25
CA PRO A 42 -1.68 -2.48 10.91
C PRO A 42 -1.62 -2.91 12.37
N MET A 43 -0.60 -3.69 12.78
CA MET A 43 -0.41 -4.07 14.19
C MET A 43 -0.14 -2.84 15.05
N LEU A 44 0.84 -2.03 14.63
CA LEU A 44 1.25 -0.80 15.31
C LEU A 44 0.12 0.25 15.35
N ARG A 45 -0.59 0.41 14.22
CA ARG A 45 -1.71 1.35 14.09
C ARG A 45 -2.95 0.94 14.87
N ALA A 46 -3.21 -0.37 15.03
CA ALA A 46 -4.30 -0.86 15.89
C ALA A 46 -4.00 -0.73 17.38
N SER A 47 -2.71 -0.67 17.76
CA SER A 47 -2.26 -0.41 19.13
C SER A 47 -2.33 1.07 19.54
N GLY A 48 -2.71 1.96 18.62
CA GLY A 48 -2.90 3.40 18.87
C GLY A 48 -1.77 4.31 18.40
N VAL A 49 -0.74 3.75 17.76
CA VAL A 49 0.40 4.53 17.24
C VAL A 49 0.11 4.95 15.80
N ARG A 50 -0.01 6.26 15.56
CA ARG A 50 -0.28 6.83 14.23
C ARG A 50 1.00 6.91 13.40
N TRP A 51 1.45 5.77 12.89
CA TRP A 51 2.69 5.66 12.12
C TRP A 51 2.45 4.94 10.79
N ASP A 52 2.80 5.60 9.69
CA ASP A 52 2.72 5.07 8.33
C ASP A 52 3.87 5.61 7.48
N LEU A 53 4.63 4.71 6.85
CA LEU A 53 5.82 5.09 6.07
C LEU A 53 5.48 5.98 4.88
N ARG A 54 4.30 5.83 4.29
CA ARG A 54 3.86 6.63 3.13
C ARG A 54 3.68 8.12 3.45
N LYS A 55 3.51 8.47 4.74
CA LYS A 55 3.41 9.86 5.20
C LYS A 55 4.66 10.36 5.93
N VAL A 56 5.56 9.47 6.33
CA VAL A 56 6.78 9.83 7.07
C VAL A 56 7.97 9.96 6.13
N ASP A 57 8.15 8.99 5.23
CA ASP A 57 9.30 8.92 4.33
C ASP A 57 9.01 9.59 2.98
N HIS A 58 7.75 9.99 2.74
CA HIS A 58 7.35 10.79 1.57
C HIS A 58 7.86 10.20 0.23
N TYR A 59 7.76 8.88 0.06
CA TYR A 59 8.26 8.20 -1.13
C TYR A 59 7.23 8.24 -2.28
N GLU A 60 7.73 8.17 -3.52
CA GLU A 60 6.92 8.27 -4.75
C GLU A 60 6.06 9.54 -4.80
N CYS A 61 4.78 9.43 -5.12
CA CYS A 61 3.83 10.54 -5.23
C CYS A 61 2.70 10.46 -4.19
N TYR A 62 2.91 9.74 -3.06
CA TYR A 62 1.88 9.57 -2.04
C TYR A 62 1.46 10.86 -1.31
N ASP A 63 2.25 11.93 -1.43
CA ASP A 63 1.96 13.26 -0.91
C ASP A 63 1.02 14.08 -1.78
N GLU A 64 0.90 13.73 -3.07
CA GLU A 64 0.02 14.41 -4.01
C GLU A 64 -1.46 13.99 -3.82
N PHE A 65 -1.70 12.89 -3.11
CA PHE A 65 -3.04 12.36 -2.85
C PHE A 65 -3.58 12.75 -1.48
N ASP A 66 -4.87 13.08 -1.42
CA ASP A 66 -5.61 13.30 -0.19
C ASP A 66 -6.12 11.95 0.38
N TRP A 67 -5.43 11.45 1.40
CA TRP A 67 -5.80 10.22 2.12
C TRP A 67 -5.39 10.30 3.59
N GLY A 68 -6.12 9.57 4.43
CA GLY A 68 -5.94 9.53 5.88
C GLY A 68 -5.30 8.24 6.38
N VAL A 69 -4.35 8.34 7.33
CA VAL A 69 -3.81 7.15 8.01
C VAL A 69 -4.89 6.55 8.92
N GLN A 70 -5.25 5.29 8.67
CA GLN A 70 -6.22 4.56 9.47
C GLN A 70 -5.56 3.97 10.71
N TRP A 71 -6.13 4.23 11.88
CA TRP A 71 -5.62 3.77 13.17
C TRP A 71 -6.77 3.51 14.13
N GLN A 72 -6.52 2.71 15.16
CA GLN A 72 -7.52 2.34 16.15
C GLN A 72 -6.92 2.34 17.56
N LYS A 73 -7.76 2.49 18.58
CA LYS A 73 -7.35 2.44 20.01
C LYS A 73 -7.65 1.10 20.68
N GLY A 74 -8.34 0.19 20.01
CA GLY A 74 -8.85 -1.05 20.62
C GLY A 74 -7.76 -2.04 21.02
N ARG A 75 -6.56 -1.97 20.43
CA ARG A 75 -5.39 -2.84 20.71
C ARG A 75 -5.60 -4.33 20.47
N ASP A 76 -6.79 -4.75 20.07
CA ASP A 76 -7.21 -6.13 19.89
C ASP A 76 -7.25 -6.54 18.42
N SER A 77 -7.63 -7.80 18.19
CA SER A 77 -7.76 -8.35 16.84
C SER A 77 -8.85 -7.67 16.03
N LEU A 78 -9.93 -7.22 16.67
CA LEU A 78 -10.97 -6.43 16.02
C LEU A 78 -10.43 -5.09 15.52
N ALA A 79 -9.65 -4.37 16.33
CA ALA A 79 -9.02 -3.12 15.92
C ALA A 79 -8.12 -3.31 14.69
N ARG A 80 -7.37 -4.41 14.64
CA ARG A 80 -6.53 -4.77 13.46
C ARG A 80 -7.36 -5.03 12.22
N TYR A 81 -8.48 -5.73 12.39
CA TYR A 81 -9.43 -5.96 11.30
C TYR A 81 -9.96 -4.62 10.77
N LEU A 82 -10.45 -3.76 11.66
CA LEU A 82 -11.02 -2.46 11.30
C LEU A 82 -10.02 -1.54 10.59
N VAL A 83 -8.75 -1.51 11.04
CA VAL A 83 -7.70 -0.76 10.34
C VAL A 83 -7.58 -1.25 8.90
N ARG A 84 -7.53 -2.56 8.66
CA ARG A 84 -7.42 -3.12 7.30
C ARG A 84 -8.62 -2.78 6.42
N ILE A 85 -9.83 -2.85 6.97
CA ILE A 85 -11.02 -2.51 6.20
C ILE A 85 -10.99 -1.02 5.83
N GLY A 86 -10.61 -0.13 6.75
CA GLY A 86 -10.43 1.30 6.45
C GLY A 86 -9.32 1.55 5.41
N GLU A 87 -8.21 0.81 5.48
CA GLU A 87 -7.12 0.94 4.50
C GLU A 87 -7.56 0.57 3.07
N MET A 88 -8.47 -0.39 2.92
CA MET A 88 -9.01 -0.72 1.60
C MET A 88 -9.78 0.45 1.01
N THR A 89 -10.55 1.16 1.82
CA THR A 89 -11.31 2.34 1.38
C THR A 89 -10.38 3.50 1.01
N GLU A 90 -9.38 3.79 1.82
CA GLU A 90 -8.37 4.80 1.47
C GLU A 90 -7.59 4.41 0.20
N SER A 91 -7.32 3.11 0.01
CA SER A 91 -6.68 2.62 -1.22
C SER A 91 -7.54 2.88 -2.46
N VAL A 92 -8.86 2.64 -2.37
CA VAL A 92 -9.80 2.98 -3.45
C VAL A 92 -9.82 4.49 -3.70
N LYS A 93 -9.81 5.32 -2.65
CA LYS A 93 -9.76 6.78 -2.75
C LYS A 93 -8.50 7.26 -3.47
N ILE A 94 -7.33 6.67 -3.16
CA ILE A 94 -6.07 6.98 -3.84
C ILE A 94 -6.13 6.57 -5.31
N ILE A 95 -6.66 5.38 -5.62
CA ILE A 95 -6.78 4.90 -7.01
C ILE A 95 -7.66 5.85 -7.83
N GLN A 96 -8.79 6.33 -7.28
CA GLN A 96 -9.66 7.27 -7.96
C GLN A 96 -8.96 8.60 -8.28
N GLN A 97 -8.24 9.17 -7.31
CA GLN A 97 -7.46 10.39 -7.52
C GLN A 97 -6.32 10.17 -8.53
N ALA A 98 -5.64 9.02 -8.47
CA ALA A 98 -4.60 8.67 -9.41
C ALA A 98 -5.13 8.58 -10.84
N LEU A 99 -6.32 7.99 -11.06
CA LEU A 99 -6.96 7.88 -12.37
C LEU A 99 -7.26 9.25 -13.00
N GLU A 100 -7.62 10.25 -12.19
CA GLU A 100 -7.84 11.63 -12.65
C GLU A 100 -6.52 12.34 -12.98
N GLY A 101 -5.44 11.97 -12.27
CA GLY A 101 -4.14 12.62 -12.33
C GLY A 101 -3.09 11.97 -13.24
N ILE A 102 -3.41 10.93 -14.01
CA ILE A 102 -2.39 10.22 -14.83
C ILE A 102 -1.85 11.14 -15.93
N PRO A 103 -0.55 11.54 -15.88
CA PRO A 103 0.04 12.28 -16.98
C PRO A 103 0.35 11.34 -18.14
N GLY A 104 0.24 11.86 -19.37
CA GLY A 104 0.81 11.19 -20.54
C GLY A 104 2.35 11.25 -20.49
N GLY A 105 3.03 10.21 -20.95
CA GLY A 105 4.49 10.20 -21.03
C GLY A 105 5.09 8.80 -21.09
N PRO A 106 6.42 8.70 -21.30
CA PRO A 106 7.13 7.44 -21.14
C PRO A 106 7.07 6.99 -19.68
N TYR A 107 6.59 5.78 -19.45
CA TYR A 107 6.44 5.21 -18.11
C TYR A 107 7.71 4.51 -17.59
N ASN A 108 8.73 4.37 -18.45
CA ASN A 108 10.01 3.77 -18.11
C ASN A 108 11.08 4.86 -18.02
N LEU A 109 12.08 4.60 -17.19
CA LEU A 109 13.31 5.36 -17.21
C LEU A 109 13.93 5.26 -18.62
N GLU A 110 14.15 6.40 -19.27
CA GLU A 110 14.80 6.53 -20.58
C GLU A 110 16.28 6.08 -20.57
N THR A 111 16.79 5.54 -19.45
CA THR A 111 18.12 4.93 -19.38
C THR A 111 18.16 3.68 -20.27
N ARG A 112 18.71 3.90 -21.47
CA ARG A 112 18.92 2.95 -22.57
C ARG A 112 19.59 1.62 -22.16
N SER A 113 20.21 1.55 -20.98
CA SER A 113 20.88 0.36 -20.42
C SER A 113 19.92 -0.68 -19.82
N PHE A 114 18.77 -0.26 -19.28
CA PHE A 114 17.79 -1.15 -18.65
C PHE A 114 16.48 -1.28 -19.44
N ALA A 115 16.24 -0.35 -20.36
CA ALA A 115 15.16 -0.44 -21.34
C ALA A 115 15.45 -1.60 -22.31
N ARG A 116 14.97 -2.80 -21.95
CA ARG A 116 14.97 -3.98 -22.83
C ARG A 116 14.34 -3.56 -24.16
N GLU A 117 15.12 -3.60 -25.24
CA GLU A 117 14.70 -3.19 -26.59
C GLU A 117 13.38 -3.88 -26.95
N ARG A 118 12.32 -3.09 -27.14
CA ARG A 118 10.94 -3.60 -27.15
C ARG A 118 10.53 -4.24 -28.47
N ASN A 119 11.28 -4.00 -29.55
CA ASN A 119 11.02 -4.57 -30.86
C ASN A 119 12.34 -4.98 -31.49
N ARG A 120 12.57 -6.30 -31.59
CA ARG A 120 13.45 -6.85 -32.63
C ARG A 120 12.53 -7.45 -33.67
N GLU A 121 12.32 -6.74 -34.77
CA GLU A 121 12.10 -7.46 -36.02
C GLU A 121 13.38 -8.26 -36.29
N TRP A 122 13.21 -9.56 -36.51
CA TRP A 122 14.29 -10.48 -36.86
C TRP A 122 14.77 -10.19 -38.28
N ASN A 123 15.51 -9.11 -38.50
CA ASN A 123 16.23 -8.91 -39.74
C ASN A 123 17.67 -8.45 -39.46
N ASP A 124 18.56 -9.34 -39.90
CA ASP A 124 19.94 -9.17 -40.33
C ASP A 124 20.95 -8.57 -39.35
N LEU A 125 21.70 -9.48 -38.72
CA LEU A 125 23.12 -9.37 -38.34
C LEU A 125 23.61 -7.93 -38.09
N ASN A 126 23.13 -7.31 -37.03
CA ASN A 126 23.53 -5.98 -36.63
C ASN A 126 24.97 -6.01 -36.07
N ILE A 127 25.91 -5.50 -36.87
CA ILE A 127 27.36 -5.38 -36.60
C ILE A 127 27.65 -4.71 -35.25
N ASP A 128 26.74 -3.90 -34.72
CA ASP A 128 26.85 -3.24 -33.42
C ASP A 128 26.98 -4.20 -32.22
N LEU A 129 26.51 -5.43 -32.35
CA LEU A 129 26.57 -6.45 -31.30
C LEU A 129 27.95 -7.14 -31.24
N LEU A 130 28.66 -7.20 -32.38
CA LEU A 130 30.03 -7.71 -32.48
C LEU A 130 31.04 -6.74 -31.86
N VAL A 131 30.87 -5.43 -32.09
CA VAL A 131 31.72 -4.37 -31.53
C VAL A 131 31.64 -4.33 -29.98
N LYS A 132 30.46 -4.60 -29.42
CA LYS A 132 30.25 -4.65 -27.96
C LYS A 132 30.85 -5.89 -27.28
N ASN A 133 31.05 -6.99 -28.02
CA ASN A 133 31.68 -8.20 -27.49
C ASN A 133 33.20 -8.17 -27.60
N PHE A 134 33.77 -7.50 -28.60
CA PHE A 134 35.22 -7.35 -28.74
C PHE A 134 35.86 -6.35 -27.76
N SER A 135 35.10 -5.36 -27.28
CA SER A 135 35.58 -4.39 -26.27
C SER A 135 35.57 -4.92 -24.83
N ARG A 136 35.18 -6.18 -24.63
CA ARG A 136 35.21 -6.90 -23.33
C ARG A 136 36.26 -8.02 -23.28
N LEU A 137 37.13 -8.12 -24.28
CA LEU A 137 38.40 -8.85 -24.23
C LEU A 137 39.54 -7.84 -24.08
#